data_AF-A0A392TZA0-F1
#
_entry.id   AF-A0A392TZA0-F1
#
_cell.length_a   1.000
_cell.length_b   1.000
_cell.length_c   1.000
_cell.angle_alpha   90.00
_cell.angle_beta   90.00
_cell.angle_gamma   90.00
#
_symmetry.space_group_name_H-M   'P 1'
#
loop_
_entity.id
_entity.type
_entity.pdbx_description
1 polymer ?
#
loop_
_entity_poly.entity_id
_entity_poly.type
_entity_poly.pdbx_seq_one_letter_code
_entity_poly.pdbx_strand_id
1 'polypeptide(L)' 'EHLRIVLKTLQEKKLYAKLSKCEFWLEEVSFLGHVISRGGIAVDPAKVDAVLQWETPESVSEIRSFLGLAGYYR' A
#
# COMPACT_ATOMS: atom_id res chain seq x y z
N GLU A 1 18.34 6.03 14.23
CA GLU A 1 19.31 5.39 13.33
C GLU A 1 18.83 5.29 11.88
N HIS A 2 17.80 4.48 11.61
CA HIS A 2 17.41 4.11 10.23
C HIS A 2 17.06 5.29 9.32
N LEU A 3 16.28 6.26 9.80
CA LEU A 3 15.90 7.42 8.99
C LEU A 3 17.12 8.21 8.49
N ARG A 4 18.13 8.40 9.35
CA ARG A 4 19.38 9.08 8.97
C ARG A 4 20.12 8.31 7.88
N ILE A 5 20.18 6.98 7.97
CA ILE A 5 20.83 6.14 6.96
C ILE A 5 20.11 6.29 5.61
N VAL A 6 18.78 6.14 5.60
CA VAL A 6 17.97 6.24 4.37
C VAL A 6 18.12 7.62 3.74
N LEU A 7 17.98 8.71 4.51
CA LEU A 7 18.11 10.07 3.99
C LEU A 7 19.52 10.35 3.46
N LYS A 8 20.56 9.84 4.12
CA LYS A 8 21.95 9.95 3.65
C LYS A 8 22.15 9.21 2.33
N THR A 9 21.63 7.99 2.21
CA THR A 9 21.69 7.23 0.95
C THR A 9 20.97 7.95 -0.19
N LEU A 10 19.79 8.52 0.07
CA LEU A 10 19.07 9.31 -0.94
C LEU A 10 19.92 10.52 -1.39
N GLN A 11 20.53 11.24 -0.44
CA GLN A 11 21.41 12.38 -0.74
C GLN A 11 22.63 11.96 -1.58
N GLU A 12 23.35 10.90 -1.18
CA GLU A 12 24.53 10.38 -1.89
C GLU A 12 24.20 9.95 -3.32
N LYS A 13 22.98 9.45 -3.55
CA LYS A 13 22.48 9.02 -4.86
C LYS A 13 21.75 10.11 -5.64
N LYS A 14 21.68 11.35 -5.13
CA LYS A 14 20.95 12.48 -5.73
C LYS A 14 19.46 12.14 -5.99
N LEU A 15 18.85 11.38 -5.08
CA LEU A 15 17.43 11.08 -5.06
C LEU A 15 16.72 12.02 -4.07
N TYR A 16 15.56 12.54 -4.46
CA TYR A 16 14.84 13.52 -3.67
C TYR A 16 13.43 13.00 -3.36
N ALA A 17 13.12 12.89 -2.07
CA ALA A 17 11.77 12.57 -1.62
C ALA A 17 10.91 13.84 -1.59
N LYS A 18 9.65 13.72 -2.03
CA LYS A 18 8.68 14.82 -1.92
C LYS A 18 8.16 14.87 -0.49
N LEU A 19 8.51 15.92 0.26
CA LEU A 19 8.13 16.06 1.67
C LEU A 19 6.62 15.93 1.91
N SER A 20 5.79 16.43 0.99
CA SER A 20 4.32 16.34 1.09
C SER A 20 3.77 14.91 0.97
N LYS A 21 4.61 13.91 0.69
CA LYS A 21 4.26 12.48 0.62
C LYS A 21 4.99 11.67 1.69
N CYS A 22 5.77 12.32 2.55
CA CYS A 22 6.51 11.65 3.60
C CYS A 22 5.77 11.77 4.91
N GLU A 23 5.58 10.64 5.58
CA GLU A 23 4.94 10.55 6.88
C GLU A 23 5.96 9.99 7.87
N PHE A 24 6.05 10.60 9.05
CA PHE A 24 7.03 10.22 10.07
C PHE A 24 6.36 10.12 11.43
N TRP A 25 6.91 9.25 12.29
CA TRP A 25 6.49 9.09 13.68
C TRP A 25 5.03 8.64 13.86
N LEU A 26 4.46 7.94 12.88
CA LEU A 26 3.13 7.34 12.98
C LEU A 26 3.17 5.99 13.71
N GLU A 27 2.07 5.66 14.38
CA GLU A 27 1.87 4.33 14.97
C GLU A 27 1.44 3.28 13.93
N GLU A 28 0.79 3.74 12.87
CA GLU A 28 0.34 2.96 11.72
C GLU A 28 0.66 3.70 10.43
N VAL A 29 0.98 2.97 9.36
CA VAL A 29 1.29 3.56 8.05
C VAL A 29 0.68 2.73 6.92
N SER A 30 0.09 3.41 5.93
CA SER A 30 -0.39 2.78 4.70
C SER A 30 0.76 2.57 3.72
N PHE A 31 1.04 1.32 3.37
CA PHE A 31 2.13 0.94 2.47
C PHE A 31 1.67 -0.17 1.52
N LEU A 32 1.76 0.09 0.21
CA LEU A 32 1.42 -0.86 -0.87
C LEU A 32 0.03 -1.53 -0.73
N GLY A 33 -0.98 -0.79 -0.26
CA GLY A 33 -2.35 -1.33 -0.07
C GLY A 33 -2.55 -2.10 1.24
N HIS A 34 -1.59 -2.02 2.16
CA HIS A 34 -1.66 -2.58 3.50
C HIS A 34 -1.51 -1.49 4.54
N VAL A 35 -2.05 -1.72 5.73
CA VAL A 35 -1.79 -0.94 6.94
C VAL A 35 -0.79 -1.71 7.79
N ILE A 36 0.35 -1.11 8.06
CA ILE A 36 1.41 -1.68 8.91
C ILE A 36 1.33 -1.04 10.28
N SER A 37 1.19 -1.87 11.32
CA SER A 37 1.14 -1.44 12.72
C SER A 37 2.05 -2.32 13.58
N ARG A 38 2.13 -2.02 14.89
CA ARG A 38 2.79 -2.91 15.86
C ARG A 38 2.12 -4.29 15.96
N GLY A 39 0.84 -4.38 15.64
CA GLY A 39 0.07 -5.62 15.67
C GLY A 39 0.29 -6.53 14.44
N GLY A 40 0.99 -6.03 13.42
CA GLY A 40 1.27 -6.77 12.19
C GLY A 40 0.83 -6.01 10.94
N ILE A 41 0.61 -6.76 9.87
CA ILE A 41 0.20 -6.25 8.57
C ILE A 41 -1.28 -6.56 8.37
N ALA A 42 -2.09 -5.53 8.14
CA ALA A 42 -3.50 -5.65 7.80
C ALA A 42 -3.74 -5.18 6.35
N VAL A 43 -4.80 -5.69 5.72
CA VAL A 43 -5.25 -5.16 4.42
C VAL A 43 -5.91 -3.80 4.65
N ASP A 44 -5.63 -2.84 3.76
CA ASP A 44 -6.29 -1.53 3.81
C ASP A 44 -7.82 -1.70 3.71
N PRO A 45 -8.60 -1.21 4.69
CA PRO A 45 -10.06 -1.31 4.67
C PRO A 45 -10.68 -0.77 3.38
N ALA A 46 -10.10 0.27 2.79
CA ALA A 46 -10.61 0.84 1.53
C ALA A 46 -10.50 -0.13 0.34
N LYS A 47 -9.57 -1.09 0.39
CA LYS A 47 -9.41 -2.15 -0.63
C LYS A 47 -10.36 -3.31 -0.39
N VAL A 48 -10.68 -3.60 0.86
CA VAL A 48 -11.74 -4.57 1.22
C VAL A 48 -13.10 -4.05 0.73
N ASP A 49 -13.40 -2.77 0.97
CA ASP A 49 -14.63 -2.14 0.50
C ASP A 49 -14.76 -2.19 -1.03
N ALA A 50 -13.67 -1.97 -1.76
CA ALA A 50 -13.68 -2.07 -3.22
C ALA A 50 -14.01 -3.48 -3.74
N VAL A 51 -13.62 -4.53 -3.02
CA VAL A 51 -13.99 -5.92 -3.34
C VAL A 51 -15.44 -6.20 -2.96
N LEU A 52 -15.90 -5.70 -1.80
CA LEU A 52 -17.28 -5.87 -1.33
C LEU A 52 -18.31 -5.16 -2.22
N GLN A 53 -17.97 -3.98 -2.75
CA GLN A 53 -18.82 -3.18 -3.63
C GLN A 53 -18.67 -3.54 -5.11
N TRP A 54 -17.88 -4.58 -5.43
CA TRP A 54 -17.66 -4.97 -6.82
C TRP A 54 -18.94 -5.59 -7.41
N GLU A 55 -19.47 -4.98 -8.47
CA GLU A 55 -20.66 -5.47 -9.16
C GLU A 55 -20.39 -6.84 -9.80
N THR A 56 -21.44 -7.65 -9.99
CA THR A 56 -21.27 -9.00 -10.54
C THR A 56 -20.66 -8.92 -11.94
N PRO A 57 -19.45 -9.47 -12.17
CA PRO A 57 -18.77 -9.32 -13.45
C PRO A 57 -19.53 -10.06 -14.55
N GLU A 58 -19.76 -9.40 -15.68
CA GLU A 58 -20.53 -9.91 -16.82
C GLU A 58 -19.62 -10.39 -17.96
N SER A 59 -18.33 -10.07 -17.91
CA SER A 59 -17.35 -10.44 -18.94
C SER A 59 -16.16 -11.23 -18.40
N VAL A 60 -15.55 -12.03 -19.27
CA VAL A 60 -14.32 -12.79 -18.96
C VAL A 60 -13.17 -11.84 -18.54
N SER A 61 -13.13 -10.62 -19.08
CA SER A 61 -12.13 -9.62 -18.72
C SER A 61 -12.31 -9.13 -17.27
N GLU A 62 -13.55 -8.87 -16.87
CA GLU A 62 -13.88 -8.44 -15.50
C GLU A 62 -13.62 -9.56 -14.49
N ILE A 63 -13.96 -10.81 -14.82
CA ILE A 63 -13.66 -11.96 -13.96
C ILE A 63 -12.15 -12.08 -13.70
N ARG A 64 -11.32 -11.94 -14.74
CA ARG A 64 -9.85 -11.97 -14.59
C ARG A 64 -9.34 -10.81 -13.76
N SER A 65 -9.90 -9.62 -13.93
CA SER A 65 -9.53 -8.42 -13.17
C SER A 65 -9.86 -8.57 -11.68
N PHE A 66 -11.06 -9.09 -11.39
CA PHE A 66 -11.47 -9.42 -10.02
C PHE A 66 -10.55 -10.46 -9.38
N LEU A 67 -10.27 -11.56 -10.08
CA LEU A 67 -9.38 -12.62 -9.56
C LEU A 67 -7.96 -12.10 -9.29
N GLY A 68 -7.45 -11.20 -10.12
CA GLY A 68 -6.15 -10.55 -9.90
C GLY A 68 -6.14 -9.70 -8.62
N LEU A 69 -7.19 -8.92 -8.39
CA LEU A 69 -7.33 -8.11 -7.18
C LEU A 69 -7.48 -9.00 -5.93
N ALA A 70 -8.42 -9.95 -5.95
CA ALA A 70 -8.69 -10.85 -4.83
C ALA A 70 -7.47 -11.74 -4.51
N GLY A 71 -6.73 -12.17 -5.53
CA GLY A 71 -5.54 -13.00 -5.37
C GLY A 71 -4.35 -12.26 -4.75
N TYR A 72 -4.23 -10.95 -4.94
CA TYR A 72 -3.14 -10.15 -4.36
C TYR A 72 -3.26 -10.01 -2.83
N TYR A 73 -4.48 -10.01 -2.29
CA TYR A 73 -4.76 -9.80 -0.86
C TYR A 73 -5.08 -11.10 -0.10
N ARG A 74 -4.78 -12.27 -0.68
CA ARG A 74 -4.91 -13.58 -0.03
C ARG A 74 -3.76 -13.85 0.93
#